data_AF-A0A968KHU5-F1
#
_entry.id   AF-A0A968KHU5-F1
#
_cell.length_a   1.000
_cell.length_b   1.000
_cell.length_c   1.000
_cell.angle_alpha   90.00
_cell.angle_beta   90.00
_cell.angle_gamma   90.00
#
_symmetry.space_group_name_H-M   'P 1'
#
loop_
_entity.id
_entity.type
_entity.pdbx_description
1 polymer ?
#
loop_
_entity_poly.entity_id
_entity_poly.type
_entity_poly.pdbx_seq_one_letter_code
_entity_poly.pdbx_strand_id
1 'polypeptide(L)'
;MTNPLNELQRLIVEAAADKKAFDIMILDLRNRSDFTDYFMICSGSSRMQVQAIVDSILEKVFKSQHKLTAVEGYSVGNWVVVDLGDIV
;
A
#
# COMPACT_ATOMS: atom_id res chain seq x y z
N MET A 1 11.96 -17.79 5.85
CA MET A 1 11.56 -17.22 7.16
C MET A 1 10.78 -15.95 6.86
N THR A 2 9.51 -15.86 7.23
CA THR A 2 8.72 -14.63 7.07
C THR A 2 9.23 -13.61 8.09
N ASN A 3 9.83 -12.52 7.61
CA ASN A 3 10.14 -11.40 8.49
C ASN A 3 8.84 -10.82 9.05
N PRO A 4 8.77 -10.50 10.35
CA PRO A 4 7.61 -9.83 10.91
C PRO A 4 7.43 -8.47 10.22
N LEU A 5 6.18 -8.12 9.93
CA LEU A 5 5.86 -6.83 9.33
C LEU A 5 6.27 -5.68 10.26
N ASN A 6 6.92 -4.67 9.70
CA ASN A 6 7.18 -3.40 10.38
C ASN A 6 5.88 -2.60 10.59
N GLU A 7 5.96 -1.49 11.31
CA GLU A 7 4.79 -0.68 11.65
C GLU A 7 4.02 -0.20 10.41
N LEU A 8 4.74 0.36 9.43
CA LEU A 8 4.16 0.84 8.18
C LEU A 8 3.46 -0.28 7.40
N GLN A 9 4.12 -1.42 7.24
CA GLN A 9 3.58 -2.59 6.55
C GLN A 9 2.30 -3.10 7.20
N ARG A 10 2.25 -3.19 8.54
CA ARG A 10 1.03 -3.58 9.26
C ARG A 10 -0.10 -2.58 9.00
N LEU A 11 0.22 -1.30 9.11
CA LEU A 11 -0.75 -0.22 8.94
C LEU A 11 -1.41 -0.26 7.56
N ILE A 12 -0.63 -0.40 6.49
CA ILE A 12 -1.17 -0.42 5.12
C ILE A 12 -1.91 -1.74 4.81
N VAL A 13 -1.45 -2.88 5.34
CA VAL A 13 -2.14 -4.17 5.21
C VAL A 13 -3.49 -4.13 5.89
N GLU A 14 -3.54 -3.63 7.13
CA GLU A 14 -4.80 -3.47 7.87
C GLU A 14 -5.73 -2.47 7.17
N ALA A 15 -5.21 -1.34 6.67
CA ALA A 15 -6.01 -0.37 5.92
C ALA A 15 -6.68 -1.00 4.69
N ALA A 16 -5.93 -1.78 3.91
CA ALA A 16 -6.45 -2.47 2.74
C ALA A 16 -7.46 -3.57 3.13
N ALA A 17 -7.15 -4.35 4.18
CA ALA A 17 -8.01 -5.41 4.69
C ALA A 17 -9.35 -4.87 5.24
N ASP A 18 -9.35 -3.72 5.90
CA ASP A 18 -10.56 -3.04 6.38
C ASP A 18 -11.53 -2.71 5.24
N LYS A 19 -10.97 -2.43 4.05
CA LYS A 19 -11.73 -2.17 2.81
C LYS A 19 -11.95 -3.42 1.96
N LYS A 20 -11.72 -4.60 2.53
CA LYS A 20 -11.93 -5.91 1.90
C LYS A 20 -11.10 -6.09 0.61
N ALA A 21 -9.89 -5.52 0.57
CA ALA A 21 -8.94 -5.85 -0.47
C ALA A 21 -8.61 -7.35 -0.44
N PHE A 22 -8.33 -7.93 -1.60
CA PHE A 22 -7.95 -9.32 -1.75
C PHE A 22 -6.58 -9.46 -2.42
N ASP A 23 -5.99 -10.65 -2.36
CA ASP A 23 -4.64 -10.93 -2.86
C ASP A 23 -3.57 -9.97 -2.31
N ILE A 24 -3.70 -9.60 -1.03
CA ILE A 24 -2.72 -8.74 -0.34
C ILE A 24 -1.41 -9.51 -0.19
N MET A 25 -0.36 -9.03 -0.85
CA MET A 25 0.97 -9.63 -0.83
C MET A 25 2.02 -8.54 -0.62
N ILE A 26 3.01 -8.82 0.23
CA ILE A 26 4.21 -8.00 0.36
C ILE A 26 5.38 -8.74 -0.29
N LEU A 27 6.05 -8.07 -1.22
CA LEU A 27 7.28 -8.53 -1.86
C LEU A 27 8.47 -7.83 -1.20
N ASP A 28 9.46 -8.61 -0.80
CA ASP A 28 10.74 -8.12 -0.30
C ASP A 28 11.68 -7.88 -1.49
N LEU A 29 12.00 -6.61 -1.74
CA LEU A 29 12.85 -6.17 -2.84
C LEU A 29 14.25 -5.76 -2.38
N ARG A 30 14.54 -5.87 -1.07
CA ARG A 30 15.87 -5.56 -0.54
C ARG A 30 16.92 -6.41 -1.25
N ASN A 31 18.01 -5.79 -1.69
CA ASN A 31 19.08 -6.39 -2.51
C ASN A 31 18.68 -6.75 -3.96
N ARG A 32 17.50 -6.33 -4.42
CA ARG A 32 17.03 -6.48 -5.81
C ARG A 32 16.68 -5.15 -6.46
N SER A 33 16.47 -4.12 -5.64
CA SER A 33 16.04 -2.78 -6.01
C SER A 33 16.77 -1.77 -5.15
N ASP A 34 17.20 -0.66 -5.75
CA ASP A 34 17.77 0.49 -5.04
C ASP A 34 16.71 1.60 -4.81
N PHE A 35 15.49 1.44 -5.34
CA PHE A 35 14.47 2.49 -5.29
C PHE A 35 13.47 2.34 -4.14
N THR A 36 13.18 1.11 -3.70
CA THR A 36 12.31 0.82 -2.55
C THR A 36 12.63 -0.56 -1.98
N ASP A 37 12.39 -0.74 -0.68
CA ASP A 37 12.65 -2.00 0.01
C ASP A 37 11.54 -3.03 -0.19
N TYR A 38 10.30 -2.58 -0.37
CA TYR A 38 9.14 -3.47 -0.44
C TYR A 38 8.10 -3.01 -1.46
N PHE A 39 7.37 -3.97 -2.02
CA PHE A 39 6.09 -3.71 -2.67
C PHE A 39 4.95 -4.35 -1.89
N MET A 40 3.85 -3.61 -1.71
CA MET A 40 2.57 -4.19 -1.35
C MET A 40 1.64 -4.16 -2.57
N ILE A 41 1.21 -5.35 -2.98
CA ILE A 41 0.23 -5.51 -4.06
C ILE A 41 -1.07 -5.99 -3.45
N CYS A 42 -2.19 -5.38 -3.81
CA CYS A 42 -3.52 -5.86 -3.48
C CYS A 42 -4.53 -5.49 -4.56
N SER A 43 -5.67 -6.17 -4.54
CA SER A 43 -6.71 -6.05 -5.55
C SER A 43 -8.03 -5.58 -4.94
N GLY A 44 -8.79 -4.80 -5.72
CA GLY A 44 -10.17 -4.42 -5.45
C GLY A 44 -11.09 -4.87 -6.59
N SER A 45 -12.34 -5.16 -6.27
CA SER A 45 -13.35 -5.70 -7.20
C SER A 45 -14.00 -4.63 -8.09
N SER A 46 -13.79 -3.35 -7.78
CA SER A 46 -14.32 -2.22 -8.55
C SER A 46 -13.48 -0.97 -8.34
N ARG A 47 -13.60 0.00 -9.25
CA ARG A 47 -12.96 1.32 -9.14
C ARG A 47 -13.27 2.00 -7.79
N MET A 48 -14.52 1.97 -7.35
CA MET A 48 -14.89 2.56 -6.05
C MET A 48 -14.18 1.85 -4.89
N GLN A 49 -14.05 0.52 -4.93
CA GLN A 49 -13.33 -0.20 -3.90
C GLN A 49 -11.83 0.11 -3.93
N VAL A 50 -11.21 0.19 -5.11
CA VAL A 50 -9.80 0.57 -5.27
C VAL A 50 -9.55 1.95 -4.66
N GLN A 51 -10.39 2.94 -4.97
CA GLN A 51 -10.28 4.27 -4.39
C GLN A 51 -10.48 4.24 -2.87
N ALA A 52 -11.47 3.49 -2.37
CA ALA A 52 -11.70 3.36 -0.94
C ALA A 52 -10.53 2.70 -0.19
N ILE A 53 -9.85 1.72 -0.80
CA ILE A 53 -8.61 1.11 -0.29
C ILE A 53 -7.52 2.17 -0.17
N VAL A 54 -7.29 2.93 -1.25
CA VAL A 54 -6.28 3.99 -1.28
C VAL A 54 -6.58 5.05 -0.23
N ASP A 55 -7.82 5.55 -0.16
CA ASP A 55 -8.25 6.54 0.82
C ASP A 55 -8.00 6.06 2.26
N SER A 56 -8.28 4.78 2.53
CA SER A 56 -8.03 4.18 3.84
C SER A 56 -6.54 4.12 4.17
N ILE A 57 -5.69 3.78 3.20
CA ILE A 57 -4.23 3.76 3.38
C ILE A 57 -3.75 5.18 3.67
N LEU A 58 -4.15 6.15 2.86
CA LEU A 58 -3.76 7.56 3.01
C LEU A 58 -4.22 8.13 4.35
N GLU A 59 -5.44 7.81 4.79
CA GLU A 59 -5.97 8.25 6.09
C GLU A 59 -5.12 7.70 7.25
N LYS A 60 -4.79 6.39 7.23
CA LYS A 60 -3.98 5.78 8.29
C LYS A 60 -2.53 6.30 8.26
N VAL A 61 -1.95 6.45 7.07
CA VAL A 61 -0.58 6.98 6.90
C VAL A 61 -0.52 8.44 7.39
N PHE A 62 -1.49 9.27 7.04
CA PHE A 62 -1.55 10.68 7.47
C PHE A 62 -1.64 10.84 8.99
N LYS A 63 -2.30 9.89 9.68
CA LYS A 63 -2.37 9.85 11.15
C LYS A 63 -1.12 9.25 11.81
N SER A 64 -0.21 8.68 11.04
CA SER A 64 1.06 8.11 11.50
C SER A 64 2.21 9.13 11.36
N GLN A 65 3.44 8.73 11.69
CA GLN A 65 4.64 9.54 11.41
C GLN A 65 5.26 9.26 10.03
N HIS A 66 4.65 8.40 9.22
CA HIS A 66 5.12 8.08 7.87
C HIS A 66 4.70 9.15 6.86
N LYS A 67 5.47 9.28 5.78
CA LYS A 67 5.25 10.29 4.74
C LYS A 67 4.68 9.64 3.48
N LEU A 68 3.74 10.35 2.86
CA LEU A 68 3.28 10.09 1.51
C LEU A 68 4.22 10.80 0.53
N THR A 69 4.80 10.05 -0.41
CA THR A 69 5.63 10.61 -1.48
C THR A 69 4.76 11.02 -2.67
N ALA A 70 3.95 10.10 -3.19
CA ALA A 70 3.12 10.32 -4.36
C ALA A 70 1.93 9.37 -4.42
N VAL A 71 0.90 9.78 -5.16
CA VAL A 71 -0.24 8.91 -5.54
C VAL A 71 -0.52 9.09 -7.02
N GLU A 72 -0.46 8.00 -7.78
CA GLU A 72 -0.63 8.02 -9.24
C GLU A 72 -1.81 7.14 -9.66
N GLY A 73 -2.57 7.56 -10.68
CA GLY A 73 -3.65 6.76 -11.26
C GLY A 73 -4.98 6.76 -10.48
N TYR A 74 -5.06 7.44 -9.33
CA TYR A 74 -6.25 7.46 -8.46
C TYR A 74 -7.55 7.88 -9.17
N SER A 75 -7.49 8.90 -10.04
CA SER A 75 -8.67 9.39 -10.74
C SER A 75 -9.25 8.37 -11.71
N VAL A 76 -8.42 7.55 -12.35
CA VAL A 76 -8.84 6.46 -13.24
C VAL A 76 -9.29 5.25 -12.41
N GLY A 77 -8.50 4.88 -11.39
CA GLY A 77 -8.82 3.84 -10.41
C GLY A 77 -8.83 2.41 -10.95
N ASN A 78 -8.30 2.17 -12.16
CA ASN A 78 -8.05 0.83 -12.68
C ASN A 78 -6.77 0.23 -12.09
N TRP A 79 -5.76 1.07 -11.87
CA TRP A 79 -4.53 0.77 -11.16
C TRP A 79 -4.11 2.06 -10.44
N VAL A 80 -3.64 1.93 -9.21
CA VAL A 80 -3.20 3.07 -8.40
C VAL A 80 -1.88 2.71 -7.75
N VAL A 81 -0.93 3.64 -7.77
CA VAL A 81 0.34 3.53 -7.05
C VAL A 81 0.30 4.48 -5.87
N VAL A 82 0.71 4.00 -4.71
CA VAL A 82 0.87 4.80 -3.50
C VAL A 82 2.31 4.68 -3.05
N ASP A 83 3.13 5.69 -3.34
CA ASP A 83 4.54 5.70 -2.95
C ASP A 83 4.68 6.26 -1.53
N LEU A 84 5.21 5.43 -0.61
CA LEU A 84 5.49 5.76 0.79
C LEU A 84 6.99 5.71 1.11
N GLY A 85 7.86 5.77 0.10
CA GLY A 85 9.31 5.68 0.20
C GLY A 85 9.79 4.23 0.30
N ASP A 86 9.89 3.71 1.53
CA ASP A 86 10.42 2.36 1.80
C ASP A 86 9.48 1.24 1.33
N ILE A 87 8.23 1.58 1.02
CA ILE A 87 7.24 0.68 0.45
C ILE A 87 6.38 1.41 -0.57
N VAL A 88 6.04 0.71 -1.64
CA VAL A 88 5.11 1.16 -2.70
C VAL A 88 3.96 0.18 -2.83
#